data_AF-A0A6N4AGL7-F1
#
_entry.id   AF-A0A6N4AGL7-F1
#
_cell.length_a   1.000
_cell.length_b   1.000
_cell.length_c   1.000
_cell.angle_alpha   90.00
_cell.angle_beta   90.00
_cell.angle_gamma   90.00
#
_symmetry.space_group_name_H-M   'P 1'
#
loop_
_entity.id
_entity.type
_entity.pdbx_description
1 polymer ?
#
loop_
_entity_poly.entity_id
_entity_poly.type
_entity_poly.pdbx_seq_one_letter_code
_entity_poly.pdbx_strand_id
1 'polypeptide(L)'
;MNDNFKNIIESLIKNGFIESEQHIRELGNKLDFKITQYSLNTPLSFKFHNSDEFVTFLNFSNPEELDEEKIGLINAAILEQGLDPDDFFYVNFFKKEINEL
;
A
#
# COMPACT_ATOMS: atom_id res chain seq x y z
N MET A 1 0.28 15.90 -7.04
CA MET A 1 0.69 14.49 -6.85
C MET A 1 1.72 14.50 -5.73
N ASN A 2 1.49 13.76 -4.63
CA ASN A 2 2.48 13.66 -3.55
C ASN A 2 3.73 12.95 -4.12
N ASP A 3 4.93 13.47 -3.85
CA ASP A 3 6.19 12.85 -4.30
C ASP A 3 6.29 11.38 -3.84
N ASN A 4 5.70 11.05 -2.69
CA ASN A 4 5.63 9.68 -2.18
C ASN A 4 4.82 8.77 -3.10
N PHE A 5 3.67 9.23 -3.62
CA PHE A 5 2.85 8.46 -4.57
C PHE A 5 3.63 8.15 -5.84
N LYS A 6 4.29 9.16 -6.43
CA LYS A 6 5.10 8.98 -7.63
C LYS A 6 6.23 7.95 -7.41
N ASN A 7 6.93 8.03 -6.28
CA ASN A 7 7.98 7.07 -5.92
C ASN A 7 7.45 5.63 -5.79
N ILE A 8 6.24 5.45 -5.23
CA ILE A 8 5.59 4.15 -5.12
C ILE A 8 5.28 3.58 -6.52
N ILE A 9 4.63 4.37 -7.39
CA ILE A 9 4.29 3.95 -8.77
C ILE A 9 5.55 3.60 -9.56
N GLU A 10 6.56 4.45 -9.55
CA GLU A 10 7.83 4.22 -10.26
C GLU A 10 8.52 2.94 -9.78
N SER A 11 8.49 2.67 -8.47
CA SER A 11 9.03 1.44 -7.91
C SER A 11 8.24 0.22 -8.37
N LEU A 12 6.90 0.30 -8.42
CA LEU A 12 6.05 -0.79 -8.90
C LEU A 12 6.27 -1.09 -10.39
N ILE A 13 6.44 -0.05 -11.22
CA ILE A 13 6.77 -0.18 -12.64
C ILE A 13 8.16 -0.81 -12.82
N LYS A 14 9.17 -0.28 -12.12
CA LYS A 14 10.56 -0.76 -12.20
C LYS A 14 10.70 -2.23 -11.80
N ASN A 15 9.87 -2.70 -10.87
CA ASN A 15 9.86 -4.10 -10.43
C ASN A 15 8.89 -4.98 -11.24
N GLY A 16 8.24 -4.45 -12.29
CA GLY A 16 7.45 -5.23 -13.24
C GLY A 16 6.06 -5.65 -12.75
N PHE A 17 5.51 -5.00 -11.72
CA PHE A 17 4.16 -5.32 -11.24
C PHE A 17 3.07 -4.69 -12.13
N ILE A 18 3.34 -3.50 -12.65
CA ILE A 18 2.47 -2.74 -13.56
C ILE A 18 3.32 -2.14 -14.68
N GLU A 19 2.74 -1.96 -15.87
CA GLU A 19 3.48 -1.39 -17.02
C GLU A 19 3.47 0.15 -17.01
N SER A 20 2.46 0.74 -16.38
CA SER A 20 2.29 2.19 -16.26
C SER A 20 1.31 2.51 -15.11
N GLU A 21 1.22 3.79 -14.74
CA GLU A 21 0.29 4.28 -13.71
C GLU A 21 -1.17 3.89 -13.98
N GLN A 22 -1.57 3.78 -15.25
CA GLN A 22 -2.92 3.39 -15.65
C GLN A 22 -3.30 1.97 -15.20
N HIS A 23 -2.32 1.12 -14.92
CA HIS A 23 -2.51 -0.26 -14.50
C HIS A 23 -2.48 -0.44 -12.97
N ILE A 24 -2.47 0.64 -12.18
CA ILE A 24 -2.50 0.57 -10.69
C ILE A 24 -3.62 -0.33 -10.15
N ARG A 25 -4.79 -0.35 -10.83
CA ARG A 25 -5.95 -1.17 -10.44
C ARG A 25 -5.69 -2.69 -10.52
N GLU A 26 -4.66 -3.13 -11.25
CA GLU A 26 -4.32 -4.55 -11.37
C GLU A 26 -3.49 -5.09 -10.19
N LEU A 27 -2.98 -4.21 -9.32
CA LEU A 27 -2.04 -4.59 -8.26
C LEU A 27 -2.65 -5.54 -7.24
N GLY A 28 -3.93 -5.39 -6.91
CA GLY A 28 -4.61 -6.24 -5.91
C GLY A 28 -4.58 -7.73 -6.26
N ASN A 29 -4.38 -8.08 -7.53
CA ASN A 29 -4.30 -9.46 -8.00
C ASN A 29 -2.85 -9.98 -8.05
N LYS A 30 -1.84 -9.10 -7.96
CA LYS A 30 -0.43 -9.42 -8.19
C LYS A 30 0.42 -9.36 -6.92
N LEU A 31 -0.03 -8.59 -5.92
CA LEU A 31 0.71 -8.31 -4.70
C LEU A 31 -0.08 -8.73 -3.46
N ASP A 32 0.66 -9.25 -2.49
CA ASP A 32 0.26 -9.21 -1.09
C ASP A 32 1.07 -8.12 -0.37
N PHE A 33 0.65 -7.76 0.83
CA PHE A 33 1.31 -6.75 1.63
C PHE A 33 1.36 -7.12 3.10
N LYS A 34 2.29 -6.48 3.82
CA LYS A 34 2.37 -6.53 5.28
C LYS A 34 2.62 -5.14 5.84
N ILE A 35 1.85 -4.77 6.87
CA ILE A 35 2.05 -3.54 7.62
C ILE A 35 2.94 -3.84 8.82
N THR A 36 4.02 -3.06 9.00
CA THR A 36 5.00 -3.25 10.08
C THR A 36 5.58 -1.91 10.54
N GLN A 37 6.20 -1.88 11.73
CA GLN A 37 6.98 -0.72 12.19
C GLN A 37 8.35 -0.57 11.48
N TYR A 38 8.76 -1.54 10.66
CA TYR A 38 10.08 -1.59 10.01
C TYR A 38 9.98 -1.95 8.53
N SER A 39 10.93 -1.46 7.73
CA SER A 39 11.11 -1.84 6.33
C SER A 39 11.61 -3.29 6.22
N LEU A 40 11.17 -4.02 5.19
CA LEU A 40 11.79 -5.29 4.79
C LEU A 40 13.08 -5.09 3.98
N ASN A 41 13.58 -3.86 3.88
CA ASN A 41 14.75 -3.46 3.08
C ASN A 41 14.61 -3.83 1.60
N THR A 42 13.39 -3.79 1.07
CA THR A 42 13.10 -3.97 -0.35
C THR A 42 12.71 -2.64 -0.99
N PRO A 43 12.87 -2.49 -2.32
CA PRO A 43 12.33 -1.34 -3.06
C PRO A 43 10.81 -1.19 -3.00
N LEU A 44 10.11 -2.14 -2.38
CA LEU A 44 8.65 -2.21 -2.24
C LEU A 44 8.19 -1.99 -0.79
N SER A 45 9.10 -1.50 0.05
CA SER A 45 8.83 -1.14 1.44
C SER A 45 8.66 0.37 1.51
N PHE A 46 7.43 0.84 1.68
CA PHE A 46 7.10 2.27 1.66
C PHE A 46 6.67 2.74 3.02
N LYS A 47 7.27 3.84 3.48
CA LYS A 47 6.92 4.48 4.75
C LYS A 47 5.74 5.42 4.55
N PHE A 48 4.76 5.31 5.42
CA PHE A 48 3.68 6.26 5.62
C PHE A 48 3.84 6.89 7.00
N HIS A 49 3.56 8.19 7.12
CA HIS A 49 3.69 8.92 8.37
C HIS A 49 2.51 8.67 9.31
N ASN A 50 1.36 8.27 8.76
CA ASN A 50 0.13 7.90 9.46
C ASN A 50 -0.86 7.26 8.47
N SER A 51 -2.03 6.86 8.99
CA SER A 51 -3.10 6.26 8.21
C SER A 51 -3.71 7.22 7.20
N ASP A 52 -3.80 8.52 7.49
CA ASP A 52 -4.32 9.53 6.55
C ASP A 52 -3.50 9.61 5.26
N GLU A 53 -2.16 9.57 5.37
CA GLU A 53 -1.28 9.52 4.20
C GLU A 53 -1.51 8.22 3.40
N PHE A 54 -1.71 7.10 4.08
CA PHE A 54 -1.96 5.82 3.43
C PHE A 54 -3.33 5.78 2.74
N VAL A 55 -4.39 6.25 3.40
CA VAL A 55 -5.73 6.40 2.82
C VAL A 55 -5.70 7.33 1.61
N THR A 56 -4.95 8.44 1.70
CA THR A 56 -4.75 9.34 0.57
C THR A 56 -4.12 8.61 -0.62
N PHE A 57 -3.08 7.79 -0.38
CA PHE A 57 -2.46 6.96 -1.42
C PHE A 57 -3.46 5.96 -2.05
N LEU A 58 -4.25 5.27 -1.22
CA LEU A 58 -5.25 4.33 -1.71
C LEU A 58 -6.35 5.03 -2.53
N ASN A 59 -6.76 6.23 -2.11
CA ASN A 59 -7.76 7.02 -2.81
C ASN A 59 -7.25 7.54 -4.16
N PHE A 60 -5.97 7.92 -4.26
CA PHE A 60 -5.36 8.21 -5.57
C PHE A 60 -5.34 6.99 -6.49
N SER A 61 -5.15 5.80 -5.92
CA SER A 61 -5.14 4.54 -6.68
C SER A 61 -6.54 4.12 -7.14
N ASN A 62 -7.58 4.41 -6.34
CA ASN A 62 -8.96 4.15 -6.71
C ASN A 62 -9.97 5.13 -6.04
N PRO A 63 -10.25 6.30 -6.65
CA PRO A 63 -10.96 7.40 -6.01
C PRO A 63 -12.46 7.18 -5.77
N GLU A 64 -13.05 6.13 -6.35
CA GLU A 64 -14.49 5.84 -6.24
C GLU A 64 -14.83 4.87 -5.10
N GLU A 65 -13.83 4.42 -4.33
CA GLU A 65 -14.00 3.27 -3.45
C GLU A 65 -13.73 3.50 -1.96
N LEU A 66 -13.24 4.64 -1.48
CA LEU A 66 -12.96 4.84 -0.05
C LEU A 66 -14.04 5.67 0.64
N ASP A 67 -14.91 5.01 1.38
CA ASP A 67 -15.87 5.60 2.32
C ASP A 67 -15.35 5.53 3.78
N GLU A 68 -16.08 6.16 4.70
CA GLU A 68 -15.72 6.17 6.13
C GLU A 68 -15.63 4.76 6.73
N GLU A 69 -16.46 3.83 6.27
CA GLU A 69 -16.44 2.44 6.74
C GLU A 69 -15.11 1.75 6.38
N LYS A 70 -14.68 1.87 5.12
CA LYS A 70 -13.40 1.30 4.67
C LYS A 70 -12.19 1.97 5.32
N ILE A 71 -12.25 3.28 5.56
CA ILE A 71 -11.22 3.99 6.34
C ILE A 71 -11.15 3.41 7.76
N GLY A 72 -12.30 3.17 8.39
CA GLY A 72 -12.39 2.49 9.68
C GLY A 72 -11.76 1.09 9.66
N LEU A 73 -12.01 0.30 8.61
CA LEU A 73 -11.40 -1.03 8.44
C LEU A 73 -9.88 -0.97 8.25
N ILE A 74 -9.36 0.04 7.53
CA ILE A 74 -7.92 0.24 7.38
C ILE A 74 -7.27 0.53 8.74
N ASN A 75 -7.85 1.45 9.51
CA ASN A 75 -7.35 1.79 10.85
C ASN A 75 -7.39 0.58 11.79
N ALA A 76 -8.48 -0.21 11.74
CA ALA A 76 -8.58 -1.46 12.49
C ALA A 76 -7.48 -2.45 12.09
N ALA A 77 -7.22 -2.63 10.80
CA ALA A 77 -6.17 -3.53 10.32
C ALA A 77 -4.77 -3.10 10.77
N ILE A 78 -4.49 -1.79 10.85
CA ILE A 78 -3.23 -1.25 11.40
C ILE A 78 -3.12 -1.58 12.89
N LEU A 79 -4.19 -1.35 13.66
CA LEU A 79 -4.27 -1.66 15.10
C LEU A 79 -4.10 -3.16 15.37
N GLU A 80 -4.67 -4.04 14.54
CA GLU A 80 -4.52 -5.50 14.66
C GLU A 80 -3.07 -5.97 14.50
N GLN A 81 -2.22 -5.20 13.81
CA GLN A 81 -0.78 -5.46 13.74
C GLN A 81 -0.01 -4.95 14.97
N GLY A 82 -0.71 -4.37 15.97
CA GLY A 82 -0.12 -3.76 17.15
C GLY A 82 0.55 -2.41 16.87
N LEU A 83 0.07 -1.68 15.85
CA LEU A 83 0.57 -0.37 15.44
C LEU A 83 -0.46 0.71 15.70
N ASP A 84 -0.01 1.95 15.92
CA ASP A 84 -0.89 3.11 16.04
C ASP A 84 -1.13 3.73 14.65
N PRO A 85 -2.39 3.91 14.20
CA PRO A 85 -2.71 4.59 12.94
C PRO A 85 -2.19 6.02 12.85
N ASP A 86 -1.99 6.70 13.98
CA ASP A 86 -1.47 8.07 14.04
C ASP A 86 0.08 8.13 14.00
N ASP A 87 0.75 6.98 14.17
CA ASP A 87 2.20 6.83 14.03
C ASP A 87 2.61 6.36 12.63
N PHE A 88 3.92 6.45 12.36
CA PHE A 88 4.46 5.94 11.10
C PHE A 88 4.43 4.41 11.05
N PHE A 89 4.25 3.89 9.85
CA PHE A 89 4.39 2.46 9.56
C PHE A 89 4.93 2.25 8.15
N TYR A 90 5.35 1.03 7.88
CA TYR A 90 5.75 0.57 6.55
C TYR A 90 4.67 -0.33 5.98
N VAL A 91 4.30 -0.10 4.73
CA VAL A 91 3.58 -1.06 3.91
C VAL A 91 4.61 -1.73 3.01
N ASN A 92 4.80 -3.03 3.23
CA ASN A 92 5.79 -3.83 2.50
C ASN A 92 5.05 -4.72 1.52
N PHE A 93 5.15 -4.40 0.24
CA PHE A 93 4.56 -5.22 -0.82
C PHE A 93 5.51 -6.35 -1.22
N PHE A 94 4.92 -7.49 -1.55
CA PHE A 94 5.62 -8.64 -2.09
C PHE A 94 4.72 -9.36 -3.09
N LYS A 95 5.34 -10.08 -4.02
CA LYS A 95 4.60 -10.85 -5.02
C LYS A 95 3.70 -11.85 -4.29
N LYS A 96 2.42 -11.87 -4.66
CA LYS A 96 1.48 -12.87 -4.18
C LYS A 96 1.97 -14.25 -4.60
N GLU A 97 2.19 -15.15 -3.63
CA GLU A 97 2.47 -16.54 -3.94
C GLU A 97 1.16 -17.16 -4.47
N ILE A 98 1.12 -17.48 -5.76
CA ILE A 98 0.06 -18.33 -6.28
C ILE A 98 0.42 -19.74 -5.82
N ASN A 99 -0.19 -20.20 -4.73
CA ASN A 99 -0.26 -21.63 -4.46
C ASN A 99 -1.12 -22.24 -5.57
N GLU A 100 -0.47 -22.77 -6.61
CA GLU A 100 -1.12 -23.68 -7.55
C GLU A 100 -1.55 -24.92 -6.75
N LEU A 101 -2.86 -25.02 -6.48
CA LEU A 101 -3.53 -26.22 -5.96
C LEU A 101 -4.05 -27.06 -7.13
#